data_AF-A0A4Q3TZM5-F1
#
_entry.id   AF-A0A4Q3TZM5-F1
#
_cell.length_a   1.000
_cell.length_b   1.000
_cell.length_c   1.000
_cell.angle_alpha   90.00
_cell.angle_beta   90.00
_cell.angle_gamma   90.00
#
_symmetry.space_group_name_H-M   'P 1'
#
loop_
_entity.id
_entity.type
_entity.pdbx_description
1 polymer ?
#
loop_
_entity_poly.entity_id
_entity_poly.type
_entity_poly.pdbx_seq_one_letter_code
_entity_poly.pdbx_strand_id
1 'polypeptide(L)'
;MDQRHPTSPSPDGKWAIVVDRDGPPPLAWLAKPYVNLAGLMIDTRAYRARTLTTRSAAGLRIMDLATGALTKIEAPNGARVSDAKWSPDGRTVAFMVHEDKGSRLFVADPTSGKSRSLGKRLLMPTLCATWDWTANGKAIAAVFRPANQVPMPVEPGVPPAPRLQTSDDRKTSLRTYASVLKTGYDETLLDYFGTGQLATVDIASGNVREIGKPMIIETLDSSPDGRAFRVTLLQRPYSYLTPLSTFPEREIVIDAEGKELVELRKQGPRTGSTDEDEQGTPQAATNTRRGTAWRPDGSLTFLRTGTTEGKRTDRVVLWPYPFAKDTEKTLHEEEGTIGSL
;
A
#
# COMPACT_ATOMS: atom_id res chain seq x y z
N MET A 1 34.25 5.06 0.74
CA MET A 1 33.94 3.63 0.52
C MET A 1 32.45 3.45 0.72
N ASP A 2 31.70 3.35 -0.38
CA ASP A 2 30.23 3.28 -0.42
C ASP A 2 29.82 1.81 -0.47
N GLN A 3 29.57 1.20 0.70
CA GLN A 3 29.11 -0.18 0.78
C GLN A 3 27.62 -0.23 0.40
N ARG A 4 27.35 -0.37 -0.90
CA ARG A 4 25.99 -0.61 -1.40
C ARG A 4 25.64 -2.08 -1.21
N HIS A 5 24.81 -2.37 -0.22
CA HIS A 5 24.36 -3.74 0.06
C HIS A 5 23.35 -4.21 -1.02
N PRO A 6 23.46 -5.42 -1.58
CA PRO A 6 22.42 -6.02 -2.39
C PRO A 6 21.14 -6.20 -1.57
N THR A 7 19.99 -5.73 -2.07
CA THR A 7 18.75 -5.65 -1.28
C THR A 7 17.66 -6.65 -1.67
N SER A 8 17.88 -7.53 -2.67
CA SER A 8 16.91 -8.58 -3.00
C SER A 8 17.54 -9.61 -3.96
N PRO A 9 17.85 -10.84 -3.52
CA PRO A 9 18.30 -11.90 -4.43
C PRO A 9 17.16 -12.34 -5.35
N SER A 10 17.48 -12.77 -6.56
CA SER A 10 16.54 -13.46 -7.45
C SER A 10 16.07 -14.77 -6.81
N PRO A 11 14.88 -15.28 -7.17
CA PRO A 11 14.37 -16.55 -6.63
C PRO A 11 15.34 -17.74 -6.81
N ASP A 12 16.15 -17.73 -7.87
CA ASP A 12 17.16 -18.75 -8.15
C ASP A 12 18.53 -18.47 -7.51
N GLY A 13 18.66 -17.37 -6.75
CA GLY A 13 19.86 -17.00 -6.02
C GLY A 13 21.06 -16.57 -6.90
N LYS A 14 20.86 -16.35 -8.20
CA LYS A 14 21.95 -15.98 -9.13
C LYS A 14 22.24 -14.49 -9.16
N TRP A 15 21.22 -13.68 -8.94
CA TRP A 15 21.30 -12.24 -9.12
C TRP A 15 20.89 -11.51 -7.85
N ALA A 16 21.33 -10.27 -7.70
CA ALA A 16 20.77 -9.37 -6.69
C ALA A 16 20.54 -7.97 -7.25
N ILE A 17 19.47 -7.32 -6.79
CA ILE A 17 19.20 -5.93 -7.11
C ILE A 17 20.08 -5.03 -6.22
N VAL A 18 20.77 -4.09 -6.86
CA VAL A 18 21.54 -3.01 -6.23
C VAL A 18 20.88 -1.69 -6.60
N VAL A 19 20.45 -0.94 -5.59
CA VAL A 19 19.79 0.36 -5.77
C VAL A 19 20.84 1.47 -5.74
N ASP A 20 20.90 2.27 -6.80
CA ASP A 20 21.76 3.43 -6.85
C ASP A 20 21.08 4.62 -6.20
N ARG A 21 21.35 4.79 -4.89
CA ARG A 21 20.94 5.97 -4.14
C ARG A 21 21.97 7.07 -4.34
N ASP A 22 21.48 8.27 -4.57
CA ASP A 22 22.24 9.51 -4.51
C ASP A 22 22.14 10.14 -3.12
N GLY A 23 22.87 11.24 -2.93
CA GLY A 23 22.89 11.99 -1.69
C GLY A 23 21.56 12.71 -1.38
N PRO A 24 21.57 13.74 -0.53
CA PRO A 24 20.34 14.47 -0.19
C PRO A 24 19.66 15.03 -1.45
N PRO A 25 18.30 15.08 -1.48
CA PRO A 25 17.59 15.60 -2.63
C PRO A 25 17.95 17.06 -2.90
N PRO A 26 18.11 17.47 -4.17
CA PRO A 26 18.39 18.85 -4.52
C PRO A 26 17.23 19.76 -4.11
N LEU A 27 17.56 21.04 -3.84
CA LEU A 27 16.57 22.06 -3.45
C LEU A 27 15.41 22.15 -4.45
N ALA A 28 15.69 21.98 -5.75
CA ALA A 28 14.65 21.98 -6.80
C ALA A 28 13.55 20.94 -6.57
N TRP A 29 13.85 19.77 -5.98
CA TRP A 29 12.84 18.77 -5.66
C TRP A 29 12.06 19.12 -4.40
N LEU A 30 12.74 19.69 -3.41
CA LEU A 30 12.12 20.18 -2.17
C LEU A 30 11.21 21.40 -2.43
N ALA A 31 11.49 22.18 -3.48
CA ALA A 31 10.67 23.31 -3.89
C ALA A 31 9.45 22.92 -4.74
N LYS A 32 9.35 21.66 -5.22
CA LYS A 32 8.19 21.23 -6.01
C LYS A 32 6.90 21.41 -5.18
N PRO A 33 5.83 22.00 -5.74
CA PRO A 33 4.56 22.17 -5.05
C PRO A 33 4.00 20.83 -4.54
N TYR A 34 3.34 20.88 -3.40
CA TYR A 34 2.61 19.75 -2.83
C TYR A 34 1.50 20.25 -1.93
N VAL A 35 0.52 19.38 -1.69
CA VAL A 35 -0.49 19.57 -0.64
C VAL A 35 -0.19 18.64 0.52
N ASN A 36 -0.57 19.02 1.74
CA ASN A 36 -0.42 18.18 2.93
C ASN A 36 -1.78 17.94 3.56
N LEU A 37 -2.34 16.75 3.33
CA LEU A 37 -3.68 16.36 3.75
C LEU A 37 -3.56 15.40 4.93
N ALA A 38 -3.75 15.91 6.15
CA ALA A 38 -3.66 15.11 7.38
C ALA A 38 -2.36 14.30 7.52
N GLY A 39 -1.22 14.90 7.15
CA GLY A 39 0.11 14.29 7.17
C GLY A 39 0.53 13.64 5.85
N LEU A 40 -0.41 13.39 4.92
CA LEU A 40 -0.11 12.88 3.60
C LEU A 40 0.32 14.02 2.67
N MET A 41 1.62 14.08 2.40
CA MET A 41 2.17 15.03 1.43
C MET A 41 2.04 14.49 0.01
N ILE A 42 1.37 15.21 -0.89
CA ILE A 42 1.05 14.74 -2.24
C ILE A 42 1.68 15.67 -3.29
N ASP A 43 2.48 15.10 -4.18
CA ASP A 43 2.89 15.75 -5.43
C ASP A 43 1.69 15.74 -6.39
N THR A 44 0.95 16.85 -6.44
CA THR A 44 -0.31 16.97 -7.19
C THR A 44 -0.12 16.86 -8.70
N ARG A 45 1.07 17.17 -9.21
CA ARG A 45 1.39 17.04 -10.63
C ARG A 45 1.60 15.58 -11.03
N ALA A 46 2.23 14.80 -10.15
CA ALA A 46 2.59 13.41 -10.41
C ALA A 46 1.66 12.38 -9.76
N TYR A 47 0.66 12.80 -8.97
CA TYR A 47 -0.30 11.95 -8.28
C TYR A 47 0.38 10.85 -7.48
N ARG A 48 1.28 11.26 -6.58
CA ARG A 48 2.07 10.34 -5.75
C ARG A 48 2.38 10.95 -4.40
N ALA A 49 2.68 10.10 -3.43
CA ALA A 49 3.27 10.52 -2.18
C ALA A 49 4.57 11.29 -2.45
N ARG A 50 4.74 12.44 -1.79
CA ARG A 50 5.89 13.34 -1.97
C ARG A 50 7.23 12.65 -1.69
N THR A 51 7.23 11.62 -0.86
CA THR A 51 8.42 10.80 -0.58
C THR A 51 8.99 10.14 -1.84
N LEU A 52 8.16 9.77 -2.82
CA LEU A 52 8.62 9.24 -4.10
C LEU A 52 9.27 10.33 -4.99
N THR A 53 8.94 11.60 -4.77
CA THR A 53 9.59 12.75 -5.42
C THR A 53 10.94 13.06 -4.77
N THR A 54 11.08 12.90 -3.45
CA THR A 54 12.25 13.37 -2.68
C THR A 54 13.20 12.27 -2.22
N ARG A 55 12.80 11.00 -2.23
CA ARG A 55 13.57 9.84 -1.71
C ARG A 55 13.57 8.62 -2.64
N SER A 56 13.29 8.81 -3.93
CA SER A 56 13.49 7.77 -4.95
C SER A 56 14.98 7.54 -5.22
N ALA A 57 15.34 6.58 -6.08
CA ALA A 57 16.72 6.25 -6.45
C ALA A 57 17.09 6.82 -7.83
N ALA A 58 18.40 6.99 -8.06
CA ALA A 58 18.96 7.47 -9.33
C ALA A 58 19.01 6.38 -10.40
N GLY A 59 18.99 5.11 -10.00
CA GLY A 59 19.04 3.98 -10.92
C GLY A 59 19.00 2.63 -10.20
N LEU A 60 19.04 1.58 -11.01
CA LEU A 60 19.14 0.20 -10.56
C LEU A 60 20.28 -0.49 -11.30
N ARG A 61 20.96 -1.39 -10.61
CA ARG A 61 21.93 -2.33 -11.17
C ARG A 61 21.57 -3.74 -10.72
N ILE A 62 21.91 -4.71 -11.55
CA ILE A 62 21.81 -6.14 -11.23
C ILE A 62 23.23 -6.65 -11.03
N MET A 63 23.44 -7.32 -9.91
CA MET A 63 24.70 -7.98 -9.58
C MET A 63 24.58 -9.47 -9.82
N ASP A 64 25.50 -10.02 -10.61
CA ASP A 64 25.77 -11.45 -10.63
C ASP A 64 26.41 -11.85 -9.29
N LEU A 65 25.77 -12.76 -8.55
CA LEU A 65 26.26 -13.19 -7.24
C LEU A 65 27.42 -14.18 -7.31
N ALA A 66 27.65 -14.83 -8.46
CA ALA A 66 28.80 -15.71 -8.68
C ALA A 66 30.06 -14.93 -9.08
N THR A 67 29.91 -13.90 -9.93
CA THR A 67 31.06 -13.16 -10.49
C THR A 67 31.26 -11.77 -9.88
N GLY A 68 30.24 -11.22 -9.23
CA GLY A 68 30.22 -9.83 -8.77
C GLY A 68 30.03 -8.80 -9.90
N ALA A 69 29.82 -9.24 -11.15
CA ALA A 69 29.61 -8.36 -12.29
C ALA A 69 28.32 -7.54 -12.13
N LEU A 70 28.35 -6.28 -12.57
CA LEU A 70 27.25 -5.34 -12.43
C LEU A 70 26.70 -4.91 -13.79
N THR A 71 25.42 -5.18 -14.03
CA THR A 71 24.67 -4.73 -15.21
C THR A 71 23.77 -3.55 -14.82
N LYS A 72 23.87 -2.44 -15.54
CA LYS A 72 23.00 -1.27 -15.31
C LYS A 72 21.63 -1.48 -15.98
N ILE A 73 20.55 -1.27 -15.23
CA ILE A 73 19.20 -1.22 -15.79
C ILE A 73 18.97 0.14 -16.44
N GLU A 74 18.50 0.12 -17.68
CA GLU A 74 18.12 1.30 -18.44
C GLU A 74 16.85 1.93 -17.85
N ALA A 75 16.81 3.26 -17.80
CA ALA A 75 15.62 4.03 -17.48
C ALA A 75 15.61 5.31 -18.33
N PRO A 76 14.45 5.95 -18.56
CA PRO A 76 14.40 7.22 -19.26
C PRO A 76 15.34 8.25 -18.65
N ASN A 77 15.96 9.09 -19.48
CA ASN A 77 16.99 10.02 -19.02
C ASN A 77 16.45 10.96 -17.93
N GLY A 78 17.19 11.10 -16.83
CA GLY A 78 16.80 11.91 -15.67
C GLY A 78 15.63 11.35 -14.85
N ALA A 79 15.11 10.17 -15.18
CA ALA A 79 14.04 9.54 -14.41
C ALA A 79 14.55 8.99 -13.08
N ARG A 80 13.67 9.02 -12.09
CA ARG A 80 13.91 8.41 -10.78
C ARG A 80 13.23 7.06 -10.72
N VAL A 81 13.75 6.14 -9.93
CA VAL A 81 13.23 4.77 -9.84
C VAL A 81 13.00 4.35 -8.40
N SER A 82 12.10 3.39 -8.18
CA SER A 82 11.89 2.79 -6.86
C SER A 82 11.27 1.39 -6.96
N ASP A 83 11.22 0.72 -5.81
CA ASP A 83 10.47 -0.51 -5.57
C ASP A 83 10.68 -1.56 -6.66
N ALA A 84 11.93 -2.02 -6.85
CA ALA A 84 12.25 -3.04 -7.84
C ALA A 84 12.03 -4.44 -7.26
N LYS A 85 11.34 -5.32 -8.00
CA LYS A 85 11.06 -6.71 -7.60
C LYS A 85 11.29 -7.68 -8.74
N TRP A 86 11.82 -8.85 -8.41
CA TRP A 86 11.96 -9.97 -9.34
C TRP A 86 10.60 -10.58 -9.69
N SER A 87 10.44 -11.01 -10.94
CA SER A 87 9.36 -11.92 -11.32
C SER A 87 9.49 -13.24 -10.55
N PRO A 88 8.39 -13.99 -10.33
CA PRO A 88 8.43 -15.26 -9.60
C PRO A 88 9.39 -16.29 -10.20
N ASP A 89 9.62 -16.24 -11.52
CA ASP A 89 10.57 -17.11 -12.24
C ASP A 89 12.01 -16.56 -12.28
N GLY A 90 12.27 -15.38 -11.72
CA GLY A 90 13.57 -14.72 -11.68
C GLY A 90 14.09 -14.19 -13.02
N ARG A 91 13.29 -14.24 -14.09
CA ARG A 91 13.75 -13.86 -15.45
C ARG A 91 13.62 -12.37 -15.74
N THR A 92 12.78 -11.67 -15.00
CA THR A 92 12.45 -10.26 -15.26
C THR A 92 12.54 -9.46 -13.97
N VAL A 93 12.97 -8.21 -14.06
CA VAL A 93 12.86 -7.24 -12.96
C VAL A 93 11.81 -6.21 -13.33
N ALA A 94 10.80 -6.03 -12.48
CA ALA A 94 9.87 -4.91 -12.60
C ALA A 94 10.20 -3.84 -11.57
N PHE A 95 9.95 -2.58 -11.92
CA PHE A 95 10.24 -1.43 -11.08
C PHE A 95 9.39 -0.23 -11.45
N MET A 96 9.26 0.73 -10.54
CA MET A 96 8.59 1.99 -10.82
C MET A 96 9.57 3.00 -11.40
N VAL A 97 9.14 3.70 -12.46
CA VAL A 97 9.80 4.89 -13.00
C VAL A 97 8.93 6.11 -12.68
N HIS A 98 9.53 7.12 -12.07
CA HIS A 98 8.91 8.36 -11.66
C HIS A 98 9.28 9.47 -12.63
N GLU A 99 8.33 9.81 -13.50
CA GLU A 99 8.40 10.92 -14.43
C GLU A 99 7.83 12.19 -13.79
N ASP A 100 7.89 13.30 -14.53
CA ASP A 100 7.44 14.60 -14.05
C ASP A 100 5.91 14.69 -13.87
N LYS A 101 5.14 13.99 -14.72
CA LYS A 101 3.66 13.99 -14.70
C LYS A 101 3.05 12.71 -14.14
N GLY A 102 3.85 11.74 -13.68
CA GLY A 102 3.32 10.50 -13.13
C GLY A 102 4.37 9.42 -12.89
N SER A 103 3.89 8.25 -12.47
CA SER A 103 4.73 7.07 -12.29
C SER A 103 4.23 5.94 -13.20
N ARG A 104 5.14 5.11 -13.72
CA ARG A 104 4.83 3.95 -14.58
C ARG A 104 5.58 2.72 -14.08
N LEU A 105 5.02 1.55 -14.34
CA LEU A 105 5.75 0.29 -14.23
C LEU A 105 6.65 0.12 -15.45
N PHE A 106 7.85 -0.38 -15.22
CA PHE A 106 8.79 -0.83 -16.23
C PHE A 106 9.17 -2.28 -15.95
N VAL A 107 9.55 -3.00 -17.00
CA VAL A 107 10.17 -4.32 -16.91
C VAL A 107 11.52 -4.30 -17.61
N ALA A 108 12.49 -5.01 -17.04
CA ALA A 108 13.84 -5.11 -17.57
C ALA A 108 14.34 -6.56 -17.61
N ASP A 109 15.17 -6.82 -18.62
CA ASP A 109 15.98 -8.03 -18.72
C ASP A 109 17.23 -7.84 -17.82
N PRO A 110 17.46 -8.73 -16.84
CA PRO A 110 18.55 -8.57 -15.87
C PRO A 110 19.94 -8.79 -16.49
N THR A 111 20.05 -9.50 -17.61
CA THR A 111 21.32 -9.84 -18.25
C THR A 111 21.82 -8.68 -19.11
N SER A 112 20.93 -8.11 -19.92
CA SER A 112 21.25 -7.02 -20.84
C SER A 112 21.05 -5.63 -20.25
N GLY A 113 20.24 -5.51 -19.20
CA GLY A 113 19.86 -4.23 -18.59
C GLY A 113 18.79 -3.46 -19.37
N LYS A 114 18.39 -3.94 -20.55
CA LYS A 114 17.37 -3.29 -21.39
C LYS A 114 16.03 -3.30 -20.69
N SER A 115 15.34 -2.16 -20.72
CA SER A 115 14.02 -2.01 -20.09
C SER A 115 12.98 -1.43 -21.05
N ARG A 116 11.72 -1.61 -20.70
CA ARG A 116 10.58 -0.99 -21.40
C ARG A 116 9.46 -0.63 -20.43
N SER A 117 8.70 0.40 -20.79
CA SER A 117 7.47 0.76 -20.07
C SER A 117 6.44 -0.35 -20.21
N LEU A 118 5.76 -0.65 -19.11
CA LEU A 118 4.67 -1.59 -19.04
C LEU A 118 3.35 -0.88 -19.30
N GLY A 119 3.02 -0.72 -20.58
CA GLY A 119 1.82 -0.01 -21.03
C GLY A 119 1.91 1.51 -20.92
N LYS A 120 0.76 2.18 -21.12
CA LYS A 120 0.64 3.65 -21.14
C LYS A 120 0.00 4.23 -19.87
N ARG A 121 -0.76 3.42 -19.12
CA ARG A 121 -1.53 3.84 -17.94
C ARG A 121 -0.58 4.25 -16.82
N LEU A 122 -0.85 5.37 -16.17
CA LEU A 122 -0.07 5.85 -15.03
C LEU A 122 -0.54 5.19 -13.73
N LEU A 123 0.39 4.92 -12.84
CA LEU A 123 0.13 4.50 -11.47
C LEU A 123 -0.45 5.66 -10.63
N MET A 124 -1.09 5.32 -9.51
CA MET A 124 -1.56 6.23 -8.47
C MET A 124 -0.90 5.91 -7.11
N PRO A 125 0.43 6.06 -6.95
CA PRO A 125 1.11 5.73 -5.71
C PRO A 125 1.01 6.87 -4.66
N THR A 126 -0.22 7.37 -4.45
CA THR A 126 -0.54 8.40 -3.46
C THR A 126 -0.66 7.78 -2.08
N LEU A 127 -1.56 6.81 -1.93
CA LEU A 127 -1.79 6.05 -0.69
C LEU A 127 -1.20 4.64 -0.80
N CYS A 128 -1.46 3.95 -1.91
CA CYS A 128 -0.93 2.62 -2.19
C CYS A 128 0.15 2.69 -3.27
N ALA A 129 1.42 2.61 -2.85
CA ALA A 129 2.56 2.47 -3.76
C ALA A 129 2.97 1.00 -3.99
N THR A 130 2.32 0.06 -3.29
CA THR A 130 2.61 -1.38 -3.43
C THR A 130 2.00 -1.93 -4.71
N TRP A 131 2.69 -2.92 -5.27
CA TRP A 131 2.27 -3.69 -6.44
C TRP A 131 2.86 -5.09 -6.34
N ASP A 132 2.17 -6.09 -6.89
CA ASP A 132 2.58 -7.49 -6.79
C ASP A 132 2.57 -8.18 -8.13
N TRP A 133 3.51 -9.10 -8.31
CA TRP A 133 3.45 -10.06 -9.41
C TRP A 133 2.32 -11.07 -9.15
N THR A 134 1.58 -11.42 -10.20
CA THR A 134 0.77 -12.65 -10.18
C THR A 134 1.69 -13.87 -10.09
N ALA A 135 1.30 -14.97 -9.41
CA ALA A 135 2.17 -16.17 -9.26
C ALA A 135 2.79 -16.66 -10.57
N ASN A 136 2.03 -16.62 -11.67
CA ASN A 136 2.49 -17.11 -12.96
C ASN A 136 3.51 -16.16 -13.65
N GLY A 137 3.82 -15.01 -13.04
CA GLY A 137 4.74 -13.99 -13.56
C GLY A 137 4.27 -13.27 -14.83
N LYS A 138 3.01 -13.44 -15.26
CA LYS A 138 2.50 -12.86 -16.52
C LYS A 138 1.85 -11.49 -16.35
N ALA A 139 1.49 -11.10 -15.13
CA ALA A 139 0.92 -9.80 -14.88
C ALA A 139 1.39 -9.20 -13.54
N ILE A 140 1.17 -7.90 -13.40
CA ILE A 140 1.39 -7.16 -12.17
C ILE A 140 0.07 -6.52 -11.72
N ALA A 141 -0.32 -6.75 -10.47
CA ALA A 141 -1.42 -6.06 -9.82
C ALA A 141 -0.91 -4.76 -9.17
N ALA A 142 -1.57 -3.65 -9.46
CA ALA A 142 -1.22 -2.35 -8.91
C ALA A 142 -2.42 -1.40 -8.89
N VAL A 143 -2.27 -0.26 -8.21
CA VAL A 143 -3.25 0.82 -8.23
C VAL A 143 -2.88 1.84 -9.31
N PHE A 144 -3.75 1.96 -10.31
CA PHE A 144 -3.61 2.88 -11.44
C PHE A 144 -4.47 4.12 -11.26
N ARG A 145 -4.15 5.18 -12.00
CA ARG A 145 -5.07 6.31 -12.14
C ARG A 145 -6.37 5.83 -12.80
N PRO A 146 -7.56 6.23 -12.31
CA PRO A 146 -8.83 5.94 -12.99
C PRO A 146 -8.83 6.41 -14.44
N ALA A 147 -9.51 5.67 -15.34
CA ALA A 147 -9.48 5.94 -16.78
C ALA A 147 -10.17 7.27 -17.10
N ASN A 148 -11.28 7.49 -16.39
CA ASN A 148 -12.17 8.62 -16.56
C ASN A 148 -11.92 9.64 -15.44
N GLN A 149 -10.66 10.08 -15.31
CA GLN A 149 -10.30 11.04 -14.29
C GLN A 149 -10.91 12.41 -14.62
N VAL A 150 -11.68 12.95 -13.68
CA VAL A 150 -12.24 14.30 -13.79
C VAL A 150 -11.15 15.37 -13.58
N PRO A 151 -11.38 16.62 -14.01
CA PRO A 151 -10.49 17.73 -13.70
C PRO A 151 -10.25 17.87 -12.20
N MET A 152 -9.06 18.37 -11.83
CA MET A 152 -8.73 18.60 -10.43
C MET A 152 -9.75 19.56 -9.80
N PRO A 153 -10.26 19.27 -8.59
CA PRO A 153 -11.14 20.16 -7.86
C PRO A 153 -10.51 21.56 -7.71
N VAL A 154 -11.34 22.59 -7.82
CA VAL A 154 -10.93 23.98 -7.59
C VAL A 154 -11.40 24.39 -6.20
N GLU A 155 -10.51 25.04 -5.45
CA GLU A 155 -10.84 25.55 -4.13
C GLU A 155 -11.94 26.62 -4.23
N PRO A 156 -13.06 26.48 -3.49
CA PRO A 156 -14.08 27.52 -3.43
C PRO A 156 -13.49 28.79 -2.83
N GLY A 157 -13.65 29.93 -3.50
CA GLY A 157 -13.18 31.22 -2.98
C GLY A 157 -13.90 31.68 -1.70
N VAL A 158 -15.08 31.12 -1.43
CA VAL A 158 -15.85 31.33 -0.20
C VAL A 158 -16.31 29.97 0.33
N PRO A 159 -16.07 29.64 1.62
CA PRO A 159 -16.59 28.43 2.22
C PRO A 159 -18.12 28.37 2.13
N PRO A 160 -18.72 27.23 1.77
CA PRO A 160 -20.18 27.13 1.59
C PRO A 160 -20.98 27.30 2.88
N ALA A 161 -20.35 27.07 4.04
CA ALA A 161 -20.96 27.23 5.36
C ALA A 161 -19.87 27.49 6.44
N PRO A 162 -20.22 28.12 7.57
CA PRO A 162 -19.32 28.20 8.71
C PRO A 162 -19.04 26.80 9.29
N ARG A 163 -17.82 26.60 9.80
CA ARG A 163 -17.46 25.36 10.49
C ARG A 163 -17.99 25.43 11.93
N LEU A 164 -18.94 24.55 12.24
CA LEU A 164 -19.42 24.35 13.59
C LEU A 164 -18.61 23.23 14.25
N GLN A 165 -17.98 23.52 15.39
CA GLN A 165 -17.31 22.53 16.21
C GLN A 165 -17.90 22.60 17.61
N THR A 166 -18.45 21.49 18.09
CA THR A 166 -19.00 21.34 19.44
C THR A 166 -18.11 20.40 20.24
N SER A 167 -17.76 20.79 21.46
CA SER A 167 -17.18 19.88 22.46
C SER A 167 -18.30 19.17 23.22
N ASP A 168 -18.09 17.92 23.61
CA ASP A 168 -18.91 17.27 24.62
C ASP A 168 -18.29 17.50 26.02
N ASP A 169 -19.04 17.14 27.07
CA ASP A 169 -18.57 17.29 28.46
C ASP A 169 -17.54 16.20 28.86
N ARG A 170 -17.18 15.31 27.93
CA ARG A 170 -16.24 14.21 28.21
C ARG A 170 -14.81 14.74 28.19
N LYS A 171 -14.08 14.49 29.27
CA LYS A 171 -12.64 14.72 29.31
C LYS A 171 -11.94 13.71 28.41
N THR A 172 -11.32 14.19 27.34
CA THR A 172 -10.54 13.39 26.41
C THR A 172 -9.19 14.05 26.21
N SER A 173 -8.11 13.27 26.29
CA SER A 173 -6.78 13.77 25.95
C SER A 173 -6.58 13.72 24.44
N LEU A 174 -6.39 14.89 23.82
CA LEU A 174 -6.10 15.01 22.40
C LEU A 174 -4.66 15.45 22.20
N ARG A 175 -3.91 14.65 21.46
CA ARG A 175 -2.59 15.05 20.98
C ARG A 175 -2.74 16.19 19.98
N THR A 176 -1.89 17.22 20.09
CA THR A 176 -1.78 18.23 19.04
C THR A 176 -1.03 17.65 17.84
N TYR A 177 -1.67 17.67 16.67
CA TYR A 177 -1.07 17.19 15.43
C TYR A 177 -0.69 18.36 14.52
N ALA A 178 0.52 18.30 13.95
CA ALA A 178 1.03 19.34 13.07
C ALA A 178 0.29 19.42 11.72
N SER A 179 -0.36 18.32 11.29
CA SER A 179 -1.13 18.27 10.05
C SER A 179 -2.39 17.44 10.24
N VAL A 180 -3.52 18.07 9.96
CA VAL A 180 -4.89 17.55 9.95
C VAL A 180 -5.60 18.13 8.73
N LEU A 181 -6.78 17.61 8.36
CA LEU A 181 -7.63 18.28 7.37
C LEU A 181 -8.16 19.59 7.96
N LYS A 182 -8.27 20.62 7.13
CA LYS A 182 -8.72 21.96 7.54
C LYS A 182 -10.09 22.31 6.94
N THR A 183 -10.38 21.83 5.74
CA THR A 183 -11.59 22.22 5.00
C THR A 183 -12.26 21.04 4.31
N GLY A 184 -13.52 21.20 3.89
CA GLY A 184 -14.18 20.21 3.01
C GLY A 184 -13.52 20.11 1.63
N TYR A 185 -12.79 21.14 1.21
CA TYR A 185 -11.94 21.06 0.01
C TYR A 185 -10.76 20.10 0.22
N ASP A 186 -10.16 20.07 1.41
CA ASP A 186 -9.11 19.08 1.72
C ASP A 186 -9.64 17.64 1.66
N GLU A 187 -10.87 17.38 2.13
CA GLU A 187 -11.50 16.07 1.93
C GLU A 187 -11.68 15.75 0.46
N THR A 188 -12.12 16.73 -0.34
CA THR A 188 -12.33 16.56 -1.78
C THR A 188 -11.01 16.26 -2.50
N LEU A 189 -9.92 16.92 -2.09
CA LEU A 189 -8.58 16.61 -2.60
C LEU A 189 -8.09 15.23 -2.16
N LEU A 190 -8.39 14.80 -0.93
CA LEU A 190 -8.04 13.47 -0.45
C LEU A 190 -8.77 12.38 -1.24
N ASP A 191 -10.07 12.54 -1.48
CA ASP A 191 -10.82 11.65 -2.37
C ASP A 191 -10.22 11.66 -3.79
N TYR A 192 -9.93 12.83 -4.33
CA TYR A 192 -9.45 12.97 -5.70
C TYR A 192 -8.08 12.33 -5.94
N PHE A 193 -7.11 12.55 -5.05
CA PHE A 193 -5.76 11.99 -5.16
C PHE A 193 -5.64 10.58 -4.56
N GLY A 194 -6.57 10.19 -3.68
CA GLY A 194 -6.62 8.88 -3.05
C GLY A 194 -7.38 7.83 -3.86
N THR A 195 -8.37 8.23 -4.68
CA THR A 195 -9.16 7.30 -5.48
C THR A 195 -8.35 6.74 -6.64
N GLY A 196 -8.01 5.46 -6.54
CA GLY A 196 -7.29 4.69 -7.55
C GLY A 196 -8.11 3.52 -8.09
N GLN A 197 -7.73 3.03 -9.26
CA GLN A 197 -8.31 1.82 -9.86
C GLN A 197 -7.35 0.66 -9.65
N LEU A 198 -7.76 -0.34 -8.87
CA LEU A 198 -7.04 -1.62 -8.84
C LEU A 198 -7.14 -2.27 -10.22
N ALA A 199 -6.03 -2.73 -10.75
CA ALA A 199 -6.00 -3.46 -12.00
C ALA A 199 -4.79 -4.39 -12.07
N THR A 200 -4.87 -5.36 -12.97
CA THR A 200 -3.71 -6.14 -13.42
C THR A 200 -3.23 -5.62 -14.77
N VAL A 201 -1.92 -5.56 -14.96
CA VAL A 201 -1.30 -5.24 -16.25
C VAL A 201 -0.51 -6.43 -16.76
N ASP A 202 -0.84 -6.90 -17.96
CA ASP A 202 -0.17 -8.02 -18.61
C ASP A 202 1.23 -7.60 -19.09
N ILE A 203 2.26 -8.39 -18.77
CA ILE A 203 3.65 -8.00 -19.06
C ILE A 203 3.95 -7.97 -20.56
N ALA A 204 3.34 -8.85 -21.35
CA ALA A 204 3.67 -9.01 -22.76
C ALA A 204 3.04 -7.89 -23.61
N SER A 205 1.75 -7.63 -23.39
CA SER A 205 0.95 -6.67 -24.14
C SER A 205 0.91 -5.27 -23.52
N GLY A 206 1.11 -5.16 -22.21
CA GLY A 206 0.86 -3.92 -21.46
C GLY A 206 -0.62 -3.57 -21.31
N ASN A 207 -1.53 -4.52 -21.59
CA ASN A 207 -2.96 -4.33 -21.43
C ASN A 207 -3.35 -4.34 -19.95
N VAL A 208 -4.20 -3.39 -19.57
CA VAL A 208 -4.69 -3.22 -18.20
C VAL A 208 -6.09 -3.79 -18.09
N ARG A 209 -6.31 -4.74 -17.16
CA ARG A 209 -7.62 -5.28 -16.77
C ARG A 209 -8.01 -4.72 -15.41
N GLU A 210 -8.98 -3.82 -15.40
CA GLU A 210 -9.52 -3.21 -14.18
C GLU A 210 -10.27 -4.24 -13.32
N ILE A 211 -10.12 -4.13 -12.00
CA ILE A 211 -10.74 -5.01 -10.99
C ILE A 211 -11.67 -4.15 -10.15
N GLY A 212 -12.99 -4.39 -10.26
CA GLY A 212 -13.99 -3.63 -9.55
C GLY A 212 -14.03 -2.14 -9.91
N LYS A 213 -14.63 -1.33 -9.02
CA LYS A 213 -14.73 0.13 -9.17
C LYS A 213 -13.52 0.84 -8.54
N PRO A 214 -13.23 2.10 -8.92
CA PRO A 214 -12.24 2.90 -8.22
C PRO A 214 -12.56 3.05 -6.73
N MET A 215 -11.54 2.96 -5.88
CA MET A 215 -11.64 3.04 -4.43
C MET A 215 -10.42 3.77 -3.85
N ILE A 216 -10.50 4.20 -2.59
CA ILE A 216 -9.37 4.78 -1.89
C ILE A 216 -8.60 3.65 -1.20
N ILE A 217 -7.61 3.14 -1.92
CA ILE A 217 -6.83 1.96 -1.52
C ILE A 217 -5.54 2.42 -0.84
N GLU A 218 -5.33 1.97 0.39
CA GLU A 218 -4.12 2.25 1.17
C GLU A 218 -3.09 1.14 1.05
N THR A 219 -3.55 -0.11 1.03
CA THR A 219 -2.70 -1.28 0.89
C THR A 219 -3.27 -2.24 -0.15
N LEU A 220 -2.36 -2.94 -0.83
CA LEU A 220 -2.66 -4.00 -1.77
C LEU A 220 -1.72 -5.17 -1.45
N ASP A 221 -2.31 -6.34 -1.33
CA ASP A 221 -1.62 -7.62 -1.13
C ASP A 221 -2.33 -8.71 -1.93
N SER A 222 -1.72 -9.14 -3.02
CA SER A 222 -2.30 -10.11 -3.95
C SER A 222 -2.15 -11.54 -3.43
N SER A 223 -3.19 -12.36 -3.58
CA SER A 223 -3.07 -13.78 -3.26
C SER A 223 -2.01 -14.43 -4.15
N PRO A 224 -1.21 -15.38 -3.64
CA PRO A 224 -0.19 -16.06 -4.43
C PRO A 224 -0.77 -16.61 -5.71
N ASP A 225 -1.91 -17.30 -5.67
CA ASP A 225 -2.59 -17.86 -6.84
C ASP A 225 -3.18 -16.82 -7.83
N GLY A 226 -3.17 -15.53 -7.49
CA GLY A 226 -3.65 -14.42 -8.32
C GLY A 226 -5.17 -14.35 -8.48
N ARG A 227 -5.94 -15.11 -7.69
CA ARG A 227 -7.42 -15.14 -7.76
C ARG A 227 -8.11 -14.08 -6.90
N ALA A 228 -7.43 -13.60 -5.86
CA ALA A 228 -7.98 -12.65 -4.90
C ALA A 228 -6.96 -11.59 -4.50
N PHE A 229 -7.47 -10.48 -3.96
CA PHE A 229 -6.68 -9.34 -3.53
C PHE A 229 -7.17 -8.89 -2.16
N ARG A 230 -6.25 -8.79 -1.22
CA ARG A 230 -6.51 -8.20 0.08
C ARG A 230 -6.16 -6.72 0.01
N VAL A 231 -7.12 -5.88 0.37
CA VAL A 231 -6.98 -4.42 0.29
C VAL A 231 -7.47 -3.76 1.57
N THR A 232 -6.71 -2.77 2.05
CA THR A 232 -7.19 -1.83 3.06
C THR A 232 -7.75 -0.60 2.35
N LEU A 233 -9.01 -0.28 2.65
CA LEU A 233 -9.75 0.84 2.08
C LEU A 233 -9.91 1.92 3.14
N LEU A 234 -9.54 3.15 2.80
CA LEU A 234 -9.86 4.31 3.62
C LEU A 234 -11.38 4.56 3.58
N GLN A 235 -11.99 4.89 4.73
CA GLN A 235 -13.43 5.09 4.86
C GLN A 235 -13.75 6.49 5.41
N ARG A 236 -14.90 7.02 4.99
CA ARG A 236 -15.52 8.21 5.58
C ARG A 236 -16.23 7.85 6.90
N PRO A 237 -16.46 8.81 7.81
CA PRO A 237 -16.06 10.22 7.74
C PRO A 237 -14.57 10.44 8.08
N TYR A 238 -13.97 11.46 7.48
CA TYR A 238 -12.60 11.87 7.81
C TYR A 238 -12.56 12.74 9.07
N SER A 239 -11.41 12.72 9.74
CA SER A 239 -11.19 13.52 10.95
C SER A 239 -10.49 14.84 10.62
N TYR A 240 -10.99 15.90 11.24
CA TYR A 240 -10.36 17.23 11.24
C TYR A 240 -9.43 17.44 12.46
N LEU A 241 -9.35 16.44 13.34
CA LEU A 241 -8.63 16.52 14.60
C LEU A 241 -7.38 15.64 14.62
N THR A 242 -7.31 14.66 13.73
CA THR A 242 -6.29 13.62 13.75
C THR A 242 -5.70 13.39 12.36
N PRO A 243 -4.49 12.82 12.26
CA PRO A 243 -3.87 12.53 10.97
C PRO A 243 -4.52 11.34 10.27
N LEU A 244 -4.22 11.18 8.98
CA LEU A 244 -4.79 10.15 8.11
C LEU A 244 -4.67 8.74 8.68
N SER A 245 -3.57 8.43 9.38
CA SER A 245 -3.31 7.11 9.99
C SER A 245 -4.31 6.70 11.09
N THR A 246 -5.26 7.56 11.44
CA THR A 246 -6.30 7.33 12.45
C THR A 246 -7.71 7.34 11.87
N PHE A 247 -7.83 7.58 10.56
CA PHE A 247 -9.10 7.62 9.88
C PHE A 247 -9.74 6.22 9.87
N PRO A 248 -11.07 6.16 9.71
CA PRO A 248 -11.75 4.88 9.59
C PRO A 248 -11.23 4.11 8.37
N GLU A 249 -11.10 2.80 8.50
CA GLU A 249 -10.61 1.92 7.42
C GLU A 249 -11.34 0.57 7.44
N ARG A 250 -11.29 -0.12 6.30
CA ARG A 250 -11.83 -1.48 6.13
C ARG A 250 -10.84 -2.35 5.37
N GLU A 251 -10.49 -3.49 5.94
CA GLU A 251 -9.69 -4.51 5.27
C GLU A 251 -10.63 -5.58 4.71
N ILE A 252 -10.62 -5.77 3.40
CA ILE A 252 -11.47 -6.72 2.69
C ILE A 252 -10.64 -7.60 1.75
N VAL A 253 -11.21 -8.74 1.36
CA VAL A 253 -10.73 -9.56 0.25
C VAL A 253 -11.71 -9.43 -0.91
N ILE A 254 -11.20 -9.13 -2.10
CA ILE A 254 -11.97 -9.09 -3.35
C ILE A 254 -11.43 -10.12 -4.34
N ASP A 255 -12.29 -10.63 -5.23
CA ASP A 255 -11.87 -11.50 -6.33
C ASP A 255 -11.33 -10.71 -7.55
N ALA A 256 -10.94 -11.43 -8.59
CA ALA A 256 -10.43 -10.87 -9.85
C ALA A 256 -11.47 -10.07 -10.66
N GLU A 257 -12.75 -10.13 -10.29
CA GLU A 257 -13.84 -9.35 -10.87
C GLU A 257 -14.15 -8.11 -10.00
N GLY A 258 -13.56 -8.03 -8.80
CA GLY A 258 -13.74 -6.95 -7.83
C GLY A 258 -14.95 -7.13 -6.93
N LYS A 259 -15.49 -8.35 -6.83
CA LYS A 259 -16.54 -8.68 -5.86
C LYS A 259 -15.90 -8.95 -4.50
N GLU A 260 -16.46 -8.32 -3.47
CA GLU A 260 -16.09 -8.58 -2.08
C GLU A 260 -16.43 -10.02 -1.70
N LEU A 261 -15.40 -10.78 -1.31
CA LEU A 261 -15.52 -12.13 -0.79
C LEU A 261 -15.76 -12.10 0.71
N VAL A 262 -14.98 -11.28 1.45
CA VAL A 262 -15.07 -11.21 2.91
C VAL A 262 -14.47 -9.93 3.49
N GLU A 263 -15.02 -9.47 4.62
CA GLU A 263 -14.45 -8.41 5.46
C GLU A 263 -13.57 -9.03 6.56
N LEU A 264 -12.30 -8.64 6.59
CA LEU A 264 -11.32 -9.12 7.57
C LEU A 264 -11.30 -8.25 8.83
N ARG A 265 -11.37 -6.93 8.64
CA ARG A 265 -11.32 -5.92 9.70
C ARG A 265 -12.12 -4.68 9.30
N LYS A 266 -12.77 -4.07 10.28
CA LYS A 266 -13.35 -2.72 10.18
C LYS A 266 -12.92 -1.92 11.40
N GLN A 267 -12.31 -0.77 11.17
CA GLN A 267 -11.85 0.12 12.22
C GLN A 267 -12.57 1.47 12.11
N GLY A 268 -13.17 1.91 13.22
CA GLY A 268 -13.81 3.21 13.33
C GLY A 268 -12.79 4.35 13.50
N PRO A 269 -13.26 5.61 13.53
CA PRO A 269 -12.39 6.76 13.74
C PRO A 269 -11.74 6.69 15.13
N ARG A 270 -10.46 7.08 15.22
CA ARG A 270 -9.73 7.17 16.49
C ARG A 270 -9.38 8.62 16.81
N THR A 271 -10.09 9.22 17.76
CA THR A 271 -9.91 10.62 18.19
C THR A 271 -9.61 10.70 19.69
N GLY A 272 -8.34 10.50 20.07
CA GLY A 272 -7.88 10.56 21.46
C GLY A 272 -8.03 9.24 22.23
N SER A 273 -7.48 9.22 23.45
CA SER A 273 -7.73 8.19 24.46
C SER A 273 -8.63 8.76 25.55
N THR A 274 -9.55 7.95 26.07
CA THR A 274 -10.35 8.30 27.25
C THR A 274 -9.67 7.75 28.52
N ASP A 275 -10.02 8.27 29.70
CA ASP A 275 -9.51 7.73 30.98
C ASP A 275 -9.91 6.24 31.18
N GLU A 276 -10.95 5.77 30.48
CA GLU A 276 -11.33 4.35 30.42
C GLU A 276 -10.30 3.49 29.65
N ASP A 277 -9.58 4.07 28.68
CA ASP A 277 -8.48 3.39 27.97
C ASP A 277 -7.20 3.29 28.83
N GLU A 278 -7.03 4.14 29.85
CA GLU A 278 -5.84 4.17 30.73
C GLU A 278 -5.99 3.28 31.99
N GLN A 279 -7.22 3.03 32.46
CA GLN A 279 -7.51 2.13 33.59
C GLN A 279 -8.05 0.76 33.18
N GLY A 280 -8.32 0.56 31.89
CA GLY A 280 -8.59 -0.75 31.32
C GLY A 280 -7.28 -1.41 30.90
N THR A 281 -6.89 -2.51 31.56
CA THR A 281 -6.22 -3.62 30.86
C THR A 281 -6.79 -3.67 29.44
N PRO A 282 -6.01 -3.70 28.34
CA PRO A 282 -6.59 -3.92 27.03
C PRO A 282 -7.42 -5.18 27.19
N GLN A 283 -8.75 -5.04 27.23
CA GLN A 283 -9.63 -6.18 27.31
C GLN A 283 -9.35 -6.83 25.99
N ALA A 284 -8.45 -7.83 26.02
CA ALA A 284 -7.85 -8.41 24.86
C ALA A 284 -9.03 -8.85 24.04
N ALA A 285 -9.37 -8.06 23.01
CA ALA A 285 -10.69 -8.12 22.43
C ALA A 285 -10.84 -9.57 21.98
N THR A 286 -11.69 -10.29 22.73
CA THR A 286 -11.84 -11.72 22.60
C THR A 286 -12.34 -11.89 21.18
N ASN A 287 -11.61 -12.63 20.35
CA ASN A 287 -11.82 -12.79 18.91
C ASN A 287 -11.22 -11.71 17.98
N THR A 288 -10.09 -11.08 18.33
CA THR A 288 -9.34 -10.25 17.37
C THR A 288 -8.49 -11.10 16.42
N ARG A 289 -8.69 -10.92 15.11
CA ARG A 289 -7.82 -11.47 14.06
C ARG A 289 -6.55 -10.62 13.94
N ARG A 290 -5.38 -11.24 13.90
CA ARG A 290 -4.09 -10.56 13.72
C ARG A 290 -3.11 -11.42 12.92
N GLY A 291 -2.10 -10.79 12.33
CA GLY A 291 -1.06 -11.49 11.57
C GLY A 291 -1.56 -12.16 10.28
N THR A 292 -2.69 -11.73 9.72
CA THR A 292 -3.27 -12.36 8.54
C THR A 292 -2.29 -12.43 7.36
N ALA A 293 -2.06 -13.64 6.86
CA ALA A 293 -1.14 -13.95 5.78
C ALA A 293 -1.78 -14.89 4.76
N TRP A 294 -1.40 -14.71 3.49
CA TRP A 294 -1.76 -15.62 2.43
C TRP A 294 -1.03 -16.95 2.52
N ARG A 295 -1.72 -18.02 2.16
CA ARG A 295 -1.13 -19.32 1.86
C ARG A 295 -0.95 -19.50 0.35
N PRO A 296 -0.06 -20.41 -0.08
CA PRO A 296 0.15 -20.68 -1.51
C PRO A 296 -1.09 -21.13 -2.27
N ASP A 297 -2.07 -21.75 -1.60
CA ASP A 297 -3.34 -22.20 -2.18
C ASP A 297 -4.42 -21.10 -2.28
N GLY A 298 -4.10 -19.87 -1.89
CA GLY A 298 -5.03 -18.73 -1.84
C GLY A 298 -5.90 -18.69 -0.59
N SER A 299 -5.73 -19.63 0.34
CA SER A 299 -6.38 -19.57 1.66
C SER A 299 -5.67 -18.54 2.56
N LEU A 300 -6.31 -18.16 3.67
CA LEU A 300 -5.70 -17.25 4.66
C LEU A 300 -5.33 -18.02 5.93
N THR A 301 -4.23 -17.62 6.56
CA THR A 301 -3.92 -17.99 7.95
C THR A 301 -3.83 -16.73 8.79
N PHE A 302 -4.42 -16.75 9.98
CA PHE A 302 -4.36 -15.64 10.93
C PHE A 302 -4.32 -16.17 12.36
N LEU A 303 -3.83 -15.34 13.27
CA LEU A 303 -3.94 -15.57 14.71
C LEU A 303 -5.26 -15.02 15.21
N ARG A 304 -5.90 -15.77 16.10
CA ARG A 304 -7.10 -15.35 16.80
C ARG A 304 -6.86 -15.41 18.29
N THR A 305 -6.98 -14.26 18.96
CA THR A 305 -6.92 -14.17 20.41
C THR A 305 -8.25 -14.66 21.02
N GLY A 306 -8.19 -15.50 22.03
CA GLY A 306 -9.33 -16.04 22.76
C GLY A 306 -9.05 -16.16 24.26
N THR A 307 -9.99 -16.79 24.96
CA THR A 307 -9.87 -17.12 26.38
C THR A 307 -10.44 -18.50 26.61
N THR A 308 -9.65 -19.38 27.22
CA THR A 308 -10.04 -20.75 27.59
C THR A 308 -9.80 -20.90 29.09
N GLU A 309 -10.83 -21.26 29.86
CA GLU A 309 -10.75 -21.44 31.33
C GLU A 309 -10.14 -20.22 32.09
N GLY A 310 -10.45 -19.01 31.63
CA GLY A 310 -9.96 -17.76 32.25
C GLY A 310 -8.52 -17.38 31.88
N LYS A 311 -7.83 -18.19 31.07
CA LYS A 311 -6.48 -17.93 30.56
C LYS A 311 -6.54 -17.45 29.11
N ARG A 312 -5.66 -16.52 28.75
CA ARG A 312 -5.51 -16.05 27.36
C ARG A 312 -4.99 -17.21 26.51
N THR A 313 -5.65 -17.46 25.40
CA THR A 313 -5.24 -18.44 24.40
C THR A 313 -5.11 -17.77 23.04
N ASP A 314 -4.16 -18.24 22.25
CA ASP A 314 -4.05 -17.86 20.84
C ASP A 314 -4.22 -19.08 19.95
N ARG A 315 -4.99 -18.90 18.87
CA ARG A 315 -5.26 -19.93 17.88
C ARG A 315 -4.67 -19.54 16.55
N VAL A 316 -3.95 -20.47 15.92
CA VAL A 316 -3.62 -20.40 14.49
C VAL A 316 -4.84 -20.90 13.72
N VAL A 317 -5.45 -20.04 12.91
CA VAL A 317 -6.69 -20.34 12.19
C VAL A 317 -6.43 -20.31 10.69
N LEU A 318 -6.83 -21.38 10.01
CA LEU A 318 -6.92 -21.49 8.56
C LEU A 318 -8.33 -21.09 8.12
N TRP A 319 -8.43 -20.19 7.14
CA TRP A 319 -9.68 -19.91 6.45
C TRP A 319 -9.54 -20.28 4.97
N PRO A 320 -10.14 -21.41 4.53
CA PRO A 320 -10.05 -21.84 3.15
C PRO A 320 -10.69 -20.84 2.19
N TYR A 321 -10.07 -20.63 1.03
CA TYR A 321 -10.73 -19.99 -0.09
C TYR A 321 -12.01 -20.79 -0.48
N PRO A 322 -13.16 -20.16 -0.80
CA PRO A 322 -13.41 -18.74 -1.02
C PRO A 322 -13.94 -17.98 0.23
N PHE A 323 -13.49 -18.35 1.42
CA PHE A 323 -13.82 -17.68 2.69
C PHE A 323 -15.29 -17.76 3.09
N ALA A 324 -15.94 -18.89 2.80
CA ALA A 324 -17.30 -19.12 3.24
C ALA A 324 -17.40 -19.07 4.78
N LYS A 325 -18.54 -18.59 5.27
CA LYS A 325 -18.82 -18.51 6.70
C LYS A 325 -18.69 -19.90 7.34
N ASP A 326 -18.17 -19.96 8.57
CA ASP A 326 -18.05 -21.18 9.37
C ASP A 326 -17.14 -22.29 8.77
N THR A 327 -16.28 -21.93 7.81
CA THR A 327 -15.26 -22.84 7.25
C THR A 327 -13.88 -22.68 7.88
N GLU A 328 -13.73 -21.76 8.82
CA GLU A 328 -12.50 -21.56 9.59
C GLU A 328 -12.12 -22.82 10.38
N LYS A 329 -10.86 -23.22 10.30
CA LYS A 329 -10.30 -24.39 11.01
C LYS A 329 -9.17 -23.95 11.91
N THR A 330 -9.25 -24.25 13.20
CA THR A 330 -8.12 -24.09 14.13
C THR A 330 -7.08 -25.16 13.83
N LEU A 331 -5.88 -24.75 13.44
CA LEU A 331 -4.74 -25.64 13.19
C LEU A 331 -3.93 -25.92 14.46
N HIS A 332 -3.83 -24.91 15.33
CA HIS A 332 -3.06 -24.97 16.57
C HIS A 332 -3.67 -24.02 17.61
N GLU A 333 -3.56 -24.39 18.89
CA GLU A 333 -3.99 -23.58 20.03
C GLU A 333 -2.91 -23.65 21.12
N GLU A 334 -2.52 -22.49 21.63
CA GLU A 334 -1.53 -22.36 22.70
C GLU A 334 -2.07 -21.45 23.81
N GLU A 335 -1.78 -21.82 25.06
CA GLU A 335 -2.00 -20.93 26.20
C GLU A 335 -0.89 -19.87 26.22
N GLY A 336 -1.26 -18.60 26.08
CA GLY A 336 -0.31 -17.50 26.00
C GLY A 336 -0.40 -16.70 24.71
N THR A 337 0.72 -16.08 24.32
CA THR A 337 0.78 -15.20 23.14
C THR A 337 1.69 -15.79 22.06
N ILE A 338 1.13 -16.06 20.88
CA ILE A 338 1.92 -16.39 19.68
C ILE A 338 2.44 -15.08 19.06
N GLY A 339 3.77 -14.94 19.00
CA GLY A 339 4.44 -13.70 18.57
C GLY A 339 4.27 -13.36 17.09
N SER A 340 4.31 -14.36 16.21
CA SER A 340 4.15 -14.21 14.76
C SER A 340 3.70 -15.53 14.12
N LEU A 341 3.14 -15.43 12.90
CA LEU A 341 2.81 -16.58 12.05
C LEU A 341 4.00 -17.06 11.22
#